data_AF-A0A7U3YNT7-F1
#
_entry.id   AF-A0A7U3YNT7-F1
#
_cell.length_a   1.000
_cell.length_b   1.000
_cell.length_c   1.000
_cell.angle_alpha   90.00
_cell.angle_beta   90.00
_cell.angle_gamma   90.00
#
_symmetry.space_group_name_H-M   'P 1'
#
loop_
_entity.id
_entity.type
_entity.pdbx_description
1 polymer ?
#
loop_
_entity_poly.entity_id
_entity_poly.type
_entity_poly.pdbx_seq_one_letter_code
_entity_poly.pdbx_strand_id
1 'polypeptide(L)' 'MQQWPMLARLWQMLLHTKDVFLSPTTPLGVKVALALGLLYTVSPYDLIPEWVPVLGVMDDLALAALLIAWANSFKVPK' A
#
# COMPACT_ATOMS: atom_id res chain seq x y z
N MET A 1 26.74 7.27 -24.77
CA MET A 1 25.78 6.31 -24.20
C MET A 1 25.67 6.56 -22.69
N GLN A 2 24.95 7.60 -22.25
CA GLN A 2 24.74 7.89 -20.82
C GLN A 2 23.26 8.22 -20.58
N GLN A 3 22.42 7.20 -20.60
CA GLN A 3 20.97 7.33 -20.43
C GLN A 3 20.57 7.17 -18.96
N TRP A 4 21.14 7.99 -18.07
CA TRP A 4 20.77 8.01 -16.65
C TRP A 4 19.96 9.25 -16.17
N PRO A 5 19.12 9.91 -17.00
CA PRO A 5 18.40 11.11 -16.56
C PRO A 5 17.36 10.81 -15.47
N MET A 6 16.92 9.54 -15.35
CA MET A 6 15.85 9.16 -14.42
C MET A 6 16.31 9.13 -12.96
N LEU A 7 17.47 8.53 -12.64
CA LEU A 7 17.95 8.54 -11.26
C LEU A 7 18.38 9.94 -10.81
N ALA A 8 18.98 10.73 -11.71
CA ALA A 8 19.33 12.11 -11.38
C ALA A 8 18.10 12.96 -11.06
N ARG A 9 16.99 12.75 -11.79
CA ARG A 9 15.70 13.39 -11.48
C ARG A 9 15.12 12.92 -10.16
N LEU A 10 15.11 11.61 -9.90
CA LEU A 10 14.65 11.06 -8.62
C LEU A 10 15.45 11.65 -7.45
N TRP A 11 16.76 11.77 -7.62
CA TRP A 11 17.63 12.38 -6.61
C TRP A 11 17.28 13.85 -6.34
N GLN A 12 17.05 14.64 -7.39
CA GLN A 12 16.62 16.04 -7.24
C GLN A 12 15.24 16.16 -6.58
N MET A 13 14.30 15.26 -6.91
CA MET A 13 12.97 15.23 -6.30
C MET A 13 13.05 14.95 -4.78
N LEU A 14 13.93 14.04 -4.35
CA LEU A 14 14.15 13.75 -2.94
C LEU A 14 14.72 14.97 -2.19
N LEU A 15 15.73 15.63 -2.75
CA LEU A 15 16.32 16.83 -2.15
C LEU A 15 15.30 17.96 -2.03
N HIS A 16 14.51 18.18 -3.09
CA HIS A 16 13.46 19.20 -3.08
C HIS A 16 12.39 18.92 -2.02
N THR A 17 12.00 17.65 -1.84
CA THR A 17 11.03 17.25 -0.81
C THR A 17 11.54 17.54 0.60
N LYS A 18 12.83 17.30 0.85
CA LYS A 18 13.49 17.66 2.12
C LYS A 18 13.44 19.17 2.35
N ASP A 19 13.75 19.97 1.34
CA ASP A 19 13.76 21.43 1.44
C ASP A 19 12.35 21.98 1.70
N VAL A 20 11.33 21.43 1.03
CA VAL A 20 9.92 21.77 1.26
C VAL A 20 9.49 21.41 2.68
N PHE A 21 9.90 20.26 3.21
CA PHE A 21 9.56 19.83 4.56
C PHE A 21 10.19 20.72 5.64
N LEU A 22 11.46 21.08 5.47
CA LEU A 22 12.21 21.91 6.42
C LEU A 22 11.87 23.39 6.32
N SER A 23 11.36 23.86 5.18
CA SER A 23 11.05 25.28 4.99
C SER A 23 9.98 25.77 6.00
N PRO A 24 10.24 26.85 6.76
CA PRO A 24 9.27 27.43 7.69
C PRO A 24 8.08 28.06 6.97
N THR A 25 8.19 28.38 5.67
CA THR A 25 7.10 28.96 4.86
C THR A 25 6.10 27.92 4.34
N THR A 26 6.42 26.63 4.46
CA THR A 26 5.54 25.55 4.00
C THR A 26 4.34 25.40 4.94
N PRO A 27 3.10 25.38 4.41
CA PRO A 27 1.90 25.19 5.23
C PRO A 27 1.95 23.91 6.06
N LEU A 28 1.43 23.98 7.29
CA LEU A 28 1.45 22.85 8.23
C LEU A 28 0.81 21.58 7.64
N GLY A 29 -0.28 21.72 6.88
CA GLY A 29 -0.96 20.60 6.23
C GLY A 29 -0.08 19.83 5.24
N VAL A 30 0.79 20.53 4.50
CA VAL A 30 1.75 19.90 3.57
C VAL A 30 2.81 19.12 4.34
N LYS A 31 3.31 19.67 5.45
CA LYS A 31 4.27 18.98 6.32
C LYS A 31 3.67 17.74 6.96
N VAL A 32 2.43 17.82 7.45
CA VAL A 32 1.71 16.68 8.03
C VAL A 32 1.48 15.60 6.98
N ALA A 33 1.03 15.96 5.78
CA ALA A 33 0.84 14.99 4.70
C ALA A 33 2.16 14.28 4.30
N LEU A 34 3.26 15.03 4.19
CA LEU A 34 4.59 14.45 3.93
C LEU A 34 5.06 13.54 5.08
N ALA A 35 4.86 13.96 6.32
CA ALA A 35 5.22 13.16 7.50
C ALA A 35 4.40 11.86 7.56
N LEU A 36 3.09 11.93 7.31
CA LEU A 36 2.21 10.75 7.27
C LEU A 36 2.54 9.83 6.10
N GLY A 37 2.83 10.37 4.92
CA GLY A 37 3.25 9.57 3.76
C GLY A 37 4.60 8.87 3.99
N LEU A 38 5.55 9.55 4.64
CA LEU A 38 6.82 8.95 5.02
C LEU A 38 6.62 7.90 6.12
N LEU A 39 5.79 8.20 7.12
CA LEU A 39 5.42 7.26 8.17
C LEU A 39 4.79 6.02 7.53
N TYR A 40 3.85 6.17 6.61
CA TYR A 40 3.23 5.07 5.87
C TYR A 40 4.27 4.24 5.10
N THR A 41 5.15 4.90 4.35
CA THR A 41 6.16 4.21 3.52
C THR A 41 7.21 3.46 4.36
N VAL A 42 7.56 3.99 5.53
CA VAL A 42 8.57 3.41 6.43
C VAL A 42 7.93 2.51 7.50
N SER A 43 6.61 2.64 7.73
CA SER A 43 5.90 1.88 8.75
C SER A 43 5.82 0.42 8.33
N PRO A 44 6.38 -0.51 9.14
CA PRO A 44 6.11 -1.93 8.97
C PRO A 44 4.67 -2.29 9.37
N TYR A 45 3.95 -1.36 10.01
CA TYR A 45 2.53 -1.45 10.31
C TYR A 45 1.74 -0.79 9.19
N ASP A 46 1.37 -1.55 8.18
CA ASP A 46 0.16 -1.23 7.42
C ASP A 46 -1.03 -1.25 8.41
N LEU A 47 -1.99 -0.33 8.22
CA LEU A 47 -3.22 -0.26 9.03
C LEU A 47 -4.02 -1.58 9.02
N ILE A 48 -3.77 -2.43 8.02
CA ILE A 48 -4.23 -3.81 7.94
C ILE A 48 -3.00 -4.66 7.74
N PRO A 49 -2.51 -5.34 8.78
CA PRO A 49 -1.29 -6.09 8.63
C PRO A 49 -1.52 -7.37 7.84
N GLU A 50 -0.86 -7.49 6.69
CA GLU A 50 -0.86 -8.73 5.88
C GLU A 50 -0.10 -9.89 6.57
N TRP A 51 0.52 -9.64 7.71
CA TRP A 51 1.17 -10.66 8.54
C TRP A 51 0.23 -11.40 9.48
N VAL A 52 -1.10 -11.12 9.48
CA VAL A 52 -2.07 -11.90 10.25
C VAL A 52 -2.48 -13.09 9.40
N PRO A 53 -1.84 -14.27 9.56
CA PRO A 53 -2.07 -15.41 8.66
C PRO A 53 -3.52 -15.88 8.75
N VAL A 54 -4.17 -15.59 9.88
CA VAL A 54 -5.57 -15.91 10.15
C VAL A 54 -6.52 -15.14 9.22
N LEU A 55 -6.28 -13.85 8.93
CA LEU A 55 -7.21 -13.06 8.12
C LEU A 55 -7.11 -13.38 6.62
N GLY A 56 -5.89 -13.60 6.11
CA GLY A 56 -5.69 -14.04 4.73
C GLY A 56 -6.31 -15.41 4.46
N VAL A 57 -6.13 -16.37 5.37
CA VAL A 57 -6.72 -17.72 5.25
C VAL A 57 -8.25 -17.69 5.42
N MET A 58 -8.78 -16.77 6.24
CA MET A 58 -10.24 -16.65 6.42
C MET A 58 -10.98 -16.26 5.14
N ASP A 59 -10.40 -15.40 4.28
CA ASP A 59 -11.02 -15.03 3.00
C ASP A 59 -11.06 -16.22 2.03
N ASP A 60 -9.96 -16.95 1.92
CA ASP A 60 -9.88 -18.17 1.10
C ASP A 60 -10.88 -19.25 1.57
N LEU A 61 -11.02 -19.44 2.89
CA LEU A 61 -11.98 -20.38 3.46
C LEU A 61 -13.44 -19.94 3.25
N ALA A 62 -13.72 -18.64 3.36
CA ALA A 62 -15.05 -18.10 3.09
C ALA A 62 -15.43 -18.27 1.62
N LEU A 63 -14.50 -17.99 0.70
CA LEU A 63 -14.68 -18.19 -0.74
C LEU A 63 -14.90 -19.67 -1.07
N ALA A 64 -14.08 -20.57 -0.52
CA ALA A 64 -14.24 -22.01 -0.71
C ALA A 64 -15.61 -22.51 -0.21
N ALA A 65 -16.04 -22.08 0.98
CA ALA A 65 -17.34 -22.45 1.53
C ALA A 65 -18.50 -21.96 0.64
N LEU A 66 -18.42 -20.72 0.13
CA LEU A 66 -19.41 -20.16 -0.77
C LEU A 66 -19.50 -20.93 -2.09
N LEU A 67 -18.35 -21.25 -2.69
CA LEU A 67 -18.31 -22.01 -3.95
C LEU A 67 -18.85 -23.43 -3.80
N ILE A 68 -18.55 -24.10 -2.68
CA ILE A 68 -19.10 -25.43 -2.37
C ILE A 68 -20.62 -25.34 -2.17
N ALA A 69 -21.09 -24.35 -1.41
CA ALA A 69 -22.53 -24.14 -1.20
C ALA A 69 -23.25 -23.86 -2.52
N TRP A 70 -22.64 -23.06 -3.40
CA TRP A 70 -23.17 -22.78 -4.72
C TRP A 70 -23.16 -24.02 -5.62
N ALA A 71 -22.09 -24.80 -5.64
CA ALA A 71 -22.01 -26.05 -6.40
C ALA A 71 -23.08 -27.06 -5.95
N ASN A 72 -23.33 -27.16 -4.64
CA ASN A 72 -24.38 -28.02 -4.07
C ASN A 72 -25.81 -27.58 -4.44
N SER A 73 -25.99 -26.35 -4.92
CA SER A 73 -27.31 -25.88 -5.39
C SER A 73 -27.71 -26.50 -6.74
N PHE A 74 -26.75 -27.05 -7.50
CA PHE A 74 -27.02 -27.71 -8.77
C PHE A 74 -27.37 -29.18 -8.56
N LYS A 75 -28.49 -29.62 -9.13
CA LYS A 75 -28.84 -31.05 -9.22
C LYS A 75 -28.22 -31.62 -10.48
N VAL A 76 -27.32 -32.60 -10.32
CA VAL A 76 -26.79 -33.35 -11.46
C VAL A 76 -27.94 -34.18 -12.05
N PRO A 77 -28.29 -34.00 -13.35
CA PRO A 77 -29.24 -34.88 -14.01
C PRO A 77 -28.66 -36.30 -14.00
N LYS A 78 -29.43 -37.26 -13.49
CA LYS A 78 -29.08 -38.68 -13.57
C LYS A 78 -29.29 -39.20 -14.99
#